data_AF-N8VLI1-F1
#
_entry.id   AF-N8VLI1-F1
#
_cell.length_a   1.000
_cell.length_b   1.000
_cell.length_c   1.000
_cell.angle_alpha   90.00
_cell.angle_beta   90.00
_cell.angle_gamma   90.00
#
_symmetry.space_group_name_H-M   'P 1'
#
loop_
_entity.id
_entity.type
_entity.pdbx_description
1 polymer ?
#
loop_
_entity_poly.entity_id
_entity_poly.type
_entity_poly.pdbx_seq_one_letter_code
_entity_poly.pdbx_strand_id
1 'polypeptide(L)'
;MYAIKLKTFILLASMGMLTACSTTGYGTANHNGKWYYFPPKCGKYTYSYSDPDKLYCVHKGNQTGQMLYPADSKQVDMHLQQEKNFYDSLNQMNQNRSKTTYCNQIGFQTICNQY
;
A
#
# COMPACT_ATOMS: atom_id res chain seq x y z
N MET A 1 -37.81 42.20 -15.74
CA MET A 1 -37.22 40.94 -16.26
C MET A 1 -35.72 40.97 -15.95
N TYR A 2 -35.29 40.29 -14.88
CA TYR A 2 -33.88 40.19 -14.51
C TYR A 2 -33.22 39.10 -15.35
N ALA A 3 -32.51 39.50 -16.40
CA ALA A 3 -31.62 38.60 -17.14
C ALA A 3 -30.35 38.41 -16.30
N ILE A 4 -30.39 37.42 -15.40
CA ILE A 4 -29.22 36.96 -14.65
C ILE A 4 -28.22 36.43 -15.67
N LYS A 5 -27.15 37.19 -15.90
CA LYS A 5 -26.09 36.85 -16.84
C LYS A 5 -25.44 35.54 -16.40
N LEU A 6 -25.58 34.54 -17.28
CA LEU A 6 -24.93 33.25 -17.39
C LEU A 6 -23.38 33.36 -17.43
N LYS A 7 -22.76 34.03 -16.44
CA LYS A 7 -21.31 34.13 -16.29
C LYS A 7 -20.77 33.26 -15.16
N THR A 8 -21.64 32.57 -14.43
CA THR A 8 -21.30 31.80 -13.22
C THR A 8 -21.50 30.30 -13.41
N PHE A 9 -21.36 29.77 -14.63
CA PHE A 9 -21.57 28.34 -14.91
C PHE A 9 -20.36 27.62 -15.53
N ILE A 10 -19.19 28.25 -15.47
CA ILE A 10 -17.94 27.68 -15.96
C ILE A 10 -16.84 28.10 -14.96
N LEU A 11 -16.51 27.50 -13.82
CA LEU A 11 -16.76 26.18 -13.21
C LEU A 11 -16.64 24.98 -14.16
N LEU A 12 -16.06 25.16 -15.35
CA LEU A 12 -15.43 24.04 -16.03
C LEU A 12 -14.05 23.82 -15.43
N ALA A 13 -13.88 22.59 -15.00
CA ALA A 13 -12.67 21.83 -15.27
C ALA A 13 -11.42 22.21 -14.48
N SER A 14 -11.57 22.58 -13.20
CA SER A 14 -10.67 22.02 -12.19
C SER A 14 -11.03 20.54 -11.95
N MET A 15 -11.15 19.77 -13.05
CA MET A 15 -11.18 18.33 -13.07
C MET A 15 -9.75 17.88 -12.80
N GLY A 16 -9.26 18.23 -11.61
CA GLY A 16 -8.12 17.58 -11.02
C GLY A 16 -8.60 16.15 -10.84
N MET A 17 -8.28 15.30 -11.81
CA MET A 17 -8.20 13.88 -11.56
C MET A 17 -7.27 13.79 -10.35
N LEU A 18 -7.85 13.58 -9.17
CA LEU A 18 -7.09 13.39 -7.94
C LEU A 18 -6.41 12.04 -8.13
N THR A 19 -5.30 12.04 -8.85
CA THR A 19 -4.52 10.85 -9.14
C THR A 19 -3.67 10.60 -7.92
N ALA A 20 -3.83 9.43 -7.32
CA ALA A 20 -2.88 8.95 -6.33
C ALA A 20 -1.97 7.91 -6.98
N CYS A 21 -0.72 7.85 -6.51
CA CYS A 21 0.20 6.80 -6.88
C CYS A 21 -0.13 5.54 -6.08
N SER A 22 -0.07 4.38 -6.71
CA SER A 22 -0.20 3.08 -6.05
C SER A 22 1.08 2.28 -6.21
N THR A 23 1.44 1.58 -5.13
CA THR A 23 2.40 0.48 -5.16
C THR A 23 1.63 -0.83 -5.33
N THR A 24 2.21 -1.80 -6.04
CA THR A 24 1.64 -3.14 -6.18
C THR A 24 1.37 -3.78 -4.82
N GLY A 25 0.19 -4.34 -4.63
CA GLY A 25 -0.19 -5.07 -3.41
C GLY A 25 -1.46 -4.52 -2.77
N TYR A 26 -1.75 -4.99 -1.55
CA TYR A 26 -2.84 -4.43 -0.77
C TYR A 26 -2.44 -3.08 -0.18
N GLY A 27 -3.37 -2.12 -0.23
CA GLY A 27 -3.18 -0.82 0.39
C GLY A 27 -4.49 -0.11 0.64
N THR A 28 -4.44 0.93 1.46
CA THR A 28 -5.61 1.76 1.75
C THR A 28 -5.71 2.91 0.77
N ALA A 29 -6.90 3.19 0.23
CA ALA A 29 -7.14 4.38 -0.58
C ALA A 29 -7.50 5.58 0.33
N ASN A 30 -6.79 6.69 0.15
CA ASN A 30 -6.87 7.85 1.05
C ASN A 30 -8.25 8.54 1.08
N HIS A 31 -9.04 8.44 0.01
CA HIS A 31 -10.32 9.15 -0.10
C HIS A 31 -11.46 8.50 0.66
N ASN A 32 -11.40 7.19 0.94
CA ASN A 32 -12.46 6.44 1.65
C ASN A 32 -11.96 5.51 2.76
N GLY A 33 -10.64 5.38 2.95
CA GLY A 33 -10.06 4.54 3.99
C GLY A 33 -10.25 3.04 3.79
N LYS A 34 -10.72 2.60 2.60
CA LYS A 34 -10.93 1.18 2.30
C LYS A 34 -9.68 0.55 1.71
N TRP A 35 -9.55 -0.75 1.93
CA TRP A 35 -8.46 -1.55 1.37
C TRP A 35 -8.76 -1.96 -0.07
N TYR A 36 -7.73 -1.93 -0.91
CA TYR A 36 -7.78 -2.33 -2.32
C TYR A 36 -6.55 -3.17 -2.64
N TYR A 37 -6.68 -4.07 -3.61
CA TYR A 37 -5.52 -4.69 -4.25
C TYR A 37 -5.12 -3.90 -5.50
N PHE A 38 -3.94 -3.29 -5.47
CA PHE A 38 -3.35 -2.55 -6.58
C PHE A 38 -2.46 -3.46 -7.43
N PRO A 39 -2.79 -3.69 -8.70
CA PRO A 39 -2.03 -4.61 -9.55
C PRO A 39 -0.73 -3.96 -10.08
N PRO A 40 0.25 -4.76 -10.53
CA PRO A 40 1.58 -4.25 -10.93
C PRO A 40 1.59 -3.21 -12.04
N LYS A 41 0.58 -3.25 -12.93
CA LYS A 41 0.45 -2.31 -14.05
C LYS A 41 -0.38 -1.09 -13.70
N CYS A 42 -0.69 -0.90 -12.41
CA CYS A 42 -1.43 0.23 -11.90
C CYS A 42 -0.52 1.15 -11.09
N GLY A 43 0.24 2.00 -11.79
CA GLY A 43 1.11 2.97 -11.10
C GLY A 43 0.33 4.15 -10.52
N LYS A 44 -0.87 4.41 -11.05
CA LYS A 44 -1.77 5.46 -10.58
C LYS A 44 -3.22 4.99 -10.65
N TYR A 45 -4.07 5.60 -9.85
CA TYR A 45 -5.51 5.42 -9.92
C TYR A 45 -6.24 6.75 -9.83
N THR A 46 -7.44 6.80 -10.42
CA THR A 46 -8.37 7.92 -10.30
C THR A 46 -9.65 7.46 -9.61
N TYR A 47 -10.23 8.35 -8.82
CA TYR A 47 -11.50 8.10 -8.14
C TYR A 47 -12.67 8.26 -9.11
N SER A 48 -13.68 7.39 -8.97
CA SER A 48 -14.97 7.60 -9.63
C SER A 48 -15.80 8.59 -8.82
N TYR A 49 -16.35 9.62 -9.49
CA TYR A 49 -17.25 10.58 -8.85
C TYR A 49 -18.64 10.00 -8.58
N SER A 50 -19.08 9.02 -9.37
CA SER A 50 -20.40 8.41 -9.22
C SER A 50 -20.42 7.28 -8.20
N ASP A 51 -19.27 6.70 -7.89
CA ASP A 51 -19.11 5.56 -7.00
C ASP A 51 -17.78 5.68 -6.25
N PRO A 52 -17.79 6.20 -5.00
CA PRO A 52 -16.56 6.46 -4.26
C PRO A 52 -15.80 5.18 -3.93
N ASP A 53 -16.39 4.00 -4.08
CA ASP A 53 -15.69 2.74 -3.82
C ASP A 53 -14.95 2.23 -5.05
N LYS A 54 -15.16 2.84 -6.22
CA LYS A 54 -14.56 2.41 -7.48
C LYS A 54 -13.35 3.24 -7.85
N LEU A 55 -12.25 2.56 -8.14
CA LEU A 55 -11.02 3.17 -8.64
C LEU A 55 -10.79 2.76 -10.10
N TYR A 56 -10.36 3.70 -10.93
CA TYR A 56 -9.93 3.42 -12.28
C TYR A 56 -8.42 3.40 -12.35
N CYS A 57 -7.89 2.30 -12.87
CA CYS A 57 -6.47 2.16 -13.03
C CYS A 57 -5.94 3.02 -14.19
N VAL A 58 -4.83 3.73 -13.94
CA VAL A 58 -4.13 4.55 -14.93
C VAL A 58 -2.72 4.02 -15.14
N HIS A 59 -2.38 3.71 -16.39
CA HIS A 59 -1.06 3.27 -16.81
C HIS A 59 -0.55 4.18 -17.93
N LYS A 60 0.66 4.73 -17.76
CA LYS A 60 1.28 5.64 -18.74
C LYS A 60 0.37 6.80 -19.18
N GLY A 61 -0.42 7.34 -18.25
CA GLY A 61 -1.35 8.45 -18.51
C GLY A 61 -2.71 8.06 -19.09
N ASN A 62 -2.93 6.78 -19.42
CA ASN A 62 -4.19 6.29 -19.97
C ASN A 62 -4.94 5.41 -18.97
N GLN A 63 -6.26 5.57 -18.87
CA GLN A 63 -7.11 4.63 -18.14
C GLN A 63 -7.07 3.27 -18.84
N THR A 64 -6.74 2.21 -18.10
CA THR A 64 -6.55 0.87 -18.67
C THR A 64 -7.86 0.10 -18.87
N GLY A 65 -9.00 0.70 -18.48
CA GLY A 65 -10.30 0.02 -18.38
C GLY A 65 -10.42 -0.91 -17.17
N GLN A 66 -9.33 -1.18 -16.46
CA GLN A 66 -9.34 -1.97 -15.24
C GLN A 66 -9.90 -1.15 -14.07
N MET A 67 -10.95 -1.69 -13.45
CA MET A 67 -11.56 -1.11 -12.25
C MET A 67 -11.12 -1.90 -11.02
N LEU A 68 -10.82 -1.20 -9.94
CA LEU A 68 -10.55 -1.78 -8.63
C LEU A 68 -11.74 -1.51 -7.71
N TYR A 69 -12.07 -2.52 -6.91
CA TYR A 69 -13.11 -2.48 -5.90
C TYR A 69 -12.50 -2.73 -4.53
N PRO A 70 -13.18 -2.32 -3.45
CA PRO A 70 -12.70 -2.59 -2.11
C PRO A 70 -12.53 -4.09 -1.90
N ALA A 71 -11.44 -4.47 -1.26
CA ALA A 71 -11.24 -5.83 -0.78
C ALA A 71 -12.31 -6.17 0.28
N ASP A 72 -12.82 -7.38 0.24
CA ASP A 72 -13.71 -7.87 1.29
C ASP A 72 -12.93 -8.11 2.60
N SER A 73 -13.65 -8.22 3.72
CA SER A 73 -13.01 -8.39 5.03
C SER A 73 -12.11 -9.62 5.09
N LYS A 74 -12.50 -10.72 4.43
CA LYS A 74 -11.72 -11.97 4.43
C LYS A 74 -10.41 -11.80 3.67
N GLN A 75 -10.42 -11.07 2.55
CA GLN A 75 -9.21 -10.74 1.79
C GLN A 75 -8.26 -9.87 2.61
N VAL A 76 -8.78 -8.87 3.32
CA VAL A 76 -7.99 -7.99 4.19
C VAL A 76 -7.41 -8.80 5.36
N ASP A 77 -8.22 -9.58 6.06
CA ASP A 77 -7.80 -10.38 7.21
C ASP A 77 -6.70 -11.38 6.82
N MET A 78 -6.87 -12.05 5.68
CA MET A 78 -5.88 -12.98 5.15
C MET A 78 -4.55 -12.29 4.84
N HIS A 79 -4.59 -11.09 4.26
CA HIS A 79 -3.39 -10.32 3.97
C HIS A 79 -2.67 -9.88 5.25
N LEU A 80 -3.41 -9.30 6.21
CA LEU A 80 -2.85 -8.87 7.50
C LEU A 80 -2.27 -10.04 8.30
N GLN A 81 -2.94 -11.19 8.27
CA GLN A 81 -2.42 -12.41 8.90
C GLN A 81 -1.12 -12.89 8.22
N GLN A 82 -1.04 -12.82 6.89
CA GLN A 82 0.15 -13.18 6.15
C GLN A 82 1.33 -12.26 6.50
N GLU A 83 1.12 -10.94 6.55
CA GLU A 83 2.15 -9.99 6.97
C GLU A 83 2.62 -10.27 8.41
N LYS A 84 1.68 -10.49 9.33
CA LYS A 84 2.00 -10.86 10.71
C LYS A 84 2.86 -12.12 10.79
N ASN A 85 2.46 -13.18 10.09
CA ASN A 85 3.21 -14.45 10.07
C ASN A 85 4.62 -14.26 9.50
N PHE A 86 4.77 -13.41 8.48
CA PHE A 86 6.06 -13.08 7.91
C PHE A 86 6.96 -12.37 8.93
N TYR A 87 6.46 -11.34 9.63
CA TYR A 87 7.22 -10.65 10.68
C TYR A 87 7.55 -11.57 11.86
N ASP A 88 6.62 -12.43 12.28
CA ASP A 88 6.86 -13.41 13.34
C ASP A 88 7.98 -14.37 12.95
N SER A 89 7.99 -14.82 11.68
CA SER A 89 9.05 -15.68 11.13
C SER A 89 10.41 -14.96 11.06
N LEU A 90 10.44 -13.69 10.64
CA LEU A 90 11.66 -12.87 10.64
C LEU A 90 12.22 -12.70 12.06
N ASN A 91 11.35 -12.45 13.05
CA ASN A 91 11.75 -12.30 14.44
C ASN A 91 12.31 -13.62 15.00
N GLN A 92 11.68 -14.75 14.68
CA GLN A 92 12.20 -16.06 15.07
C GLN A 92 13.55 -16.36 14.44
N MET A 93 13.75 -16.03 13.16
CA MET A 93 15.06 -16.18 12.51
C MET A 93 16.14 -15.30 13.14
N ASN A 94 15.79 -14.06 13.52
CA ASN A 94 16.72 -13.18 14.22
C ASN A 94 17.10 -13.71 15.61
N GLN A 95 16.16 -14.31 16.33
CA GLN A 95 16.43 -14.95 17.63
C GLN A 95 17.27 -16.22 17.49
N ASN A 96 17.02 -17.01 16.45
CA ASN A 96 17.75 -18.25 16.16
C ASN A 96 19.06 -18.01 15.41
N ARG A 97 19.41 -16.76 15.10
CA ARG A 97 20.69 -16.43 14.51
C ARG A 97 21.77 -16.74 15.55
N SER A 98 22.45 -17.87 15.37
CA SER A 98 23.53 -18.31 16.23
C SER A 98 24.56 -17.21 16.40
N LYS A 99 24.73 -16.72 17.63
CA LYS A 99 25.84 -15.84 17.98
C LYS A 99 27.14 -16.60 17.80
N THR A 100 28.09 -16.03 17.07
CA THR A 100 29.38 -16.68 16.90
C THR A 100 30.09 -16.60 18.22
N THR A 101 30.32 -17.74 18.87
CA THR A 101 31.08 -17.79 20.13
C THR A 101 32.54 -18.02 19.77
N TYR A 102 33.40 -17.03 20.03
CA TYR A 102 34.83 -17.14 19.86
C TYR A 102 35.48 -17.32 21.22
N CYS A 103 36.18 -18.43 21.41
CA CYS A 103 36.87 -18.76 22.66
C CYS A 103 38.38 -18.75 22.44
N ASN A 104 39.11 -18.01 23.28
CA ASN A 104 40.56 -17.99 23.31
C ASN A 104 41.07 -18.50 24.66
N GLN A 105 42.17 -19.24 24.64
CA GLN A 105 42.90 -19.59 25.86
C GLN A 105 43.97 -18.54 26.14
N ILE A 106 43.97 -18.01 27.36
CA ILE A 106 45.00 -17.10 27.87
C ILE A 106 45.53 -17.71 29.16
N GLY A 107 46.73 -18.29 29.09
CA GLY A 107 47.30 -19.06 30.20
C GLY A 107 46.47 -20.31 30.53
N PHE A 108 46.01 -20.42 31.78
CA PHE A 108 45.17 -21.54 32.25
C PHE A 108 43.66 -21.25 32.20
N GLN A 109 43.23 -20.09 31.69
CA GLN A 109 41.81 -19.74 31.59
C GLN A 109 41.33 -19.70 30.14
N THR A 110 40.08 -20.11 29.93
CA THR A 110 39.36 -19.99 28.65
C THR A 110 38.36 -18.84 28.74
N ILE A 111 38.48 -17.86 27.85
CA ILE A 111 37.55 -16.74 27.74
C ILE A 111 36.77 -16.88 26.44
N CYS A 112 35.43 -16.87 26.54
CA CYS A 112 34.53 -16.96 25.40
C CYS A 112 33.73 -15.66 25.25
N ASN A 113 33.76 -15.06 24.05
CA ASN A 113 32.98 -13.88 23.69
C ASN A 113 31.91 -14.26 22.66
N GLN A 114 30.70 -13.75 22.83
CA GLN A 114 29.61 -13.90 21.87
C GLN A 114 29.52 -12.66 20.98
N TYR A 115 29.51 -12.86 19.67
CA TYR A 115 29.33 -11.82 18.64
C TYR A 115 28.01 -12.02 17.90
#